data_AF-A0A382VE47-F1
#
_entry.id   AF-A0A382VE47-F1
#
_cell.length_a   1.000
_cell.length_b   1.000
_cell.length_c   1.000
_cell.angle_alpha   90.00
_cell.angle_beta   90.00
_cell.angle_gamma   90.00
#
_symmetry.space_group_name_H-M   'P 1'
#
loop_
_entity.id
_entity.type
_entity.pdbx_description
1 polymer ?
#
loop_
_entity_poly.entity_id
_entity_poly.type
_entity_poly.pdbx_seq_one_letter_code
_entity_poly.pdbx_strand_id
1 'polypeptide(L)'
;SVNPFNGEGIDYAYETGRMAAGLIAEASTRGDDAVLARYPDLIDEEYGLYFKVARLFSRVIGNPTLIRELTRVGMRSQSLMEWALRIMANLMRDEDRGAAESAYTAIAGIVRLVPDRIVDA
;
A
#
# COMPACT_ATOMS: atom_id res chain seq x y z
N SER A 1 -8.85 -6.18 -3.44
CA SER A 1 -8.53 -6.28 -2.00
C SER A 1 -8.86 -4.98 -1.29
N VAL A 2 -9.08 -5.04 0.02
CA VAL A 2 -9.36 -3.87 0.86
C VAL A 2 -8.03 -3.38 1.48
N ASN A 3 -7.86 -2.07 1.66
CA ASN A 3 -6.73 -1.49 2.40
C ASN A 3 -6.68 -2.06 3.83
N PRO A 4 -5.61 -2.74 4.25
CA PRO A 4 -5.53 -3.34 5.59
C PRO A 4 -5.12 -2.35 6.69
N PHE A 5 -4.74 -1.12 6.35
CA PHE A 5 -4.46 -0.07 7.33
C PHE A 5 -5.75 0.55 7.88
N ASN A 6 -6.72 0.86 7.02
CA ASN A 6 -7.93 1.61 7.39
C ASN A 6 -9.25 0.94 6.94
N GLY A 7 -9.20 -0.18 6.23
CA GLY A 7 -10.39 -0.88 5.72
C GLY A 7 -11.02 -0.23 4.49
N GLU A 8 -10.34 0.69 3.82
CA GLU A 8 -10.85 1.40 2.65
C GLU A 8 -10.86 0.48 1.42
N GLY A 9 -12.05 0.16 0.93
CA GLY A 9 -12.24 -0.59 -0.31
C GLY A 9 -12.99 0.19 -1.38
N ILE A 10 -13.68 1.27 -0.99
CA ILE A 10 -14.55 2.04 -1.88
C ILE A 10 -13.71 2.82 -2.90
N ASP A 11 -12.69 3.53 -2.43
CA ASP A 11 -11.81 4.33 -3.28
C ASP A 11 -11.08 3.47 -4.31
N TYR A 12 -10.50 2.34 -3.88
CA TYR A 12 -9.88 1.39 -4.79
C TYR A 12 -10.89 0.78 -5.77
N ALA A 13 -12.09 0.44 -5.34
CA ALA A 13 -13.12 -0.09 -6.25
C ALA A 13 -13.52 0.94 -7.31
N TYR A 14 -13.67 2.20 -6.91
CA TYR A 14 -13.97 3.30 -7.82
C TYR A 14 -12.83 3.53 -8.82
N GLU A 15 -11.59 3.58 -8.34
CA GLU A 15 -10.44 3.94 -9.14
C GLU A 15 -10.02 2.83 -10.11
N THR A 16 -10.03 1.57 -9.65
CA THR A 16 -9.83 0.39 -10.52
C THR A 16 -10.97 0.23 -11.52
N GLY A 17 -12.22 0.51 -11.11
CA GLY A 17 -13.37 0.56 -12.00
C GLY A 17 -13.23 1.61 -13.10
N ARG A 18 -12.69 2.79 -12.77
CA ARG A 18 -12.38 3.86 -13.74
C ARG A 18 -11.31 3.41 -14.74
N MET A 19 -10.26 2.71 -14.30
CA MET A 19 -9.24 2.16 -15.21
C MET A 19 -9.84 1.13 -16.18
N ALA A 20 -10.66 0.21 -15.66
CA ALA A 20 -11.35 -0.80 -16.49
C ALA A 20 -12.26 -0.15 -17.53
N ALA A 21 -13.06 0.85 -17.13
CA ALA A 21 -13.93 1.58 -18.04
C ALA A 21 -13.12 2.30 -19.15
N GLY A 22 -11.95 2.84 -18.83
CA GLY A 22 -11.04 3.45 -19.80
C GLY A 22 -10.56 2.46 -20.86
N LEU A 23 -10.14 1.26 -20.44
CA LEU A 23 -9.70 0.21 -21.37
C LEU A 23 -10.85 -0.32 -22.24
N ILE A 24 -12.06 -0.44 -21.69
CA ILE A 24 -13.25 -0.84 -22.47
C ILE A 24 -13.57 0.20 -23.53
N ALA A 25 -13.52 1.49 -23.19
CA ALA A 25 -13.72 2.57 -24.15
C ALA A 25 -12.63 2.57 -25.25
N GLU A 26 -11.37 2.35 -24.89
CA GLU A 26 -10.25 2.24 -25.82
C GLU A 26 -10.41 1.05 -26.77
N ALA A 27 -10.72 -0.13 -26.24
CA ALA A 27 -10.98 -1.34 -27.02
C ALA A 27 -12.14 -1.14 -27.99
N SER A 28 -13.26 -0.56 -27.53
CA SER A 28 -14.41 -0.25 -28.38
C SER A 28 -14.10 0.76 -29.48
N THR A 29 -13.24 1.75 -29.21
CA THR A 29 -12.86 2.77 -30.21
C THR A 29 -11.93 2.20 -31.27
N ARG A 30 -11.04 1.27 -30.88
CA ARG A 30 -10.08 0.63 -31.78
C ARG A 30 -10.61 -0.62 -32.49
N GLY A 31 -11.67 -1.22 -31.96
CA GLY A 31 -12.13 -2.54 -32.40
C GLY A 31 -11.14 -3.66 -32.06
N ASP A 32 -10.37 -3.50 -30.97
CA ASP A 32 -9.32 -4.44 -30.56
C ASP A 32 -9.41 -4.75 -29.07
N ASP A 33 -9.86 -5.96 -28.76
CA ASP A 33 -10.01 -6.46 -27.39
C ASP A 33 -8.66 -6.79 -26.73
N ALA A 34 -7.56 -6.88 -27.49
CA ALA A 34 -6.23 -7.15 -26.92
C ALA A 34 -5.79 -6.06 -25.93
N VAL A 35 -6.33 -4.85 -26.06
CA VAL A 35 -6.11 -3.74 -25.12
C VAL A 35 -6.54 -4.09 -23.70
N LEU A 36 -7.57 -4.92 -23.52
CA LEU A 36 -8.09 -5.33 -22.21
C LEU A 36 -7.06 -6.15 -21.41
N ALA A 37 -6.15 -6.85 -22.09
CA ALA A 37 -5.10 -7.65 -21.46
C ALA A 37 -4.11 -6.81 -20.64
N ARG A 38 -4.08 -5.48 -20.84
CA ARG A 38 -3.25 -4.54 -20.07
C ARG A 38 -3.76 -4.28 -18.66
N TYR A 39 -5.01 -4.63 -18.36
CA TYR A 39 -5.63 -4.29 -17.08
C TYR A 39 -4.86 -4.83 -15.86
N PRO A 40 -4.44 -6.11 -15.82
CA PRO A 40 -3.67 -6.62 -14.68
C PRO A 40 -2.35 -5.87 -14.46
N ASP A 41 -1.62 -5.56 -15.54
CA ASP A 41 -0.35 -4.84 -15.46
C ASP A 41 -0.53 -3.42 -14.94
N LEU A 42 -1.58 -2.72 -15.39
CA LEU A 42 -1.91 -1.38 -14.88
C LEU A 42 -2.27 -1.39 -13.40
N ILE A 43 -3.00 -2.41 -12.96
CA ILE A 43 -3.34 -2.58 -11.55
C ILE A 43 -2.10 -2.87 -10.70
N ASP A 44 -1.17 -3.69 -11.20
CA ASP A 44 0.07 -4.01 -10.51
C ASP A 44 1.03 -2.82 -10.48
N GLU A 45 1.11 -2.04 -11.55
CA GLU A 45 1.90 -0.82 -11.62
C GLU A 45 1.40 0.21 -10.58
N GLU A 46 0.09 0.43 -10.49
CA GLU A 46 -0.49 1.41 -9.57
C GLU A 46 -0.51 0.91 -8.12
N TYR A 47 -0.93 -0.33 -7.89
CA TYR A 47 -1.22 -0.83 -6.54
C TYR A 47 -0.40 -2.02 -6.09
N GLY A 48 0.47 -2.59 -6.92
CA GLY A 48 1.24 -3.81 -6.60
C GLY A 48 2.11 -3.63 -5.35
N LEU A 49 2.92 -2.58 -5.31
CA LEU A 49 3.74 -2.26 -4.14
C LEU A 49 2.88 -1.95 -2.92
N TYR A 50 1.79 -1.21 -3.12
CA TYR A 50 0.88 -0.84 -2.05
C TYR A 50 0.29 -2.09 -1.38
N PHE A 51 -0.27 -3.02 -2.17
CA PHE A 51 -0.84 -4.28 -1.65
C PHE A 51 0.24 -5.20 -1.06
N LYS A 52 1.47 -5.16 -1.58
CA LYS A 52 2.61 -5.91 -1.01
C LYS A 52 2.97 -5.41 0.39
N VAL A 53 3.08 -4.10 0.58
CA VAL A 53 3.28 -3.47 1.90
C VAL A 53 2.15 -3.84 2.86
N ALA A 54 0.91 -3.74 2.37
CA ALA A 54 -0.30 -4.09 3.07
C ALA A 54 -0.29 -5.54 3.60
N ARG A 55 0.02 -6.52 2.75
CA ARG A 55 0.12 -7.94 3.14
C ARG A 55 1.20 -8.16 4.21
N LEU A 56 2.36 -7.54 4.04
CA LEU A 56 3.46 -7.63 5.00
C LEU A 56 3.05 -7.03 6.36
N PHE A 57 2.39 -5.88 6.35
CA PHE A 57 1.87 -5.24 7.54
C PHE A 57 0.86 -6.13 8.26
N SER A 58 -0.13 -6.68 7.54
CA SER A 58 -1.12 -7.62 8.10
C SER A 58 -0.46 -8.82 8.79
N ARG A 59 0.64 -9.35 8.23
CA ARG A 59 1.39 -10.46 8.84
C ARG A 59 2.09 -10.04 10.14
N VAL A 60 2.68 -8.84 10.16
CA VAL A 60 3.34 -8.31 11.36
C VAL A 60 2.33 -8.08 12.48
N ILE A 61 1.20 -7.43 12.19
CA ILE A 61 0.18 -7.15 13.20
C ILE A 61 -0.58 -8.42 13.63
N GLY A 62 -0.69 -9.42 12.75
CA GLY A 62 -1.31 -10.70 13.06
C GLY A 62 -0.45 -11.60 13.96
N ASN A 63 0.83 -11.28 14.15
CA ASN A 63 1.74 -12.05 15.00
C ASN A 63 1.73 -11.50 16.45
N PRO A 64 1.23 -12.26 17.44
CA PRO A 64 1.10 -11.79 18.82
C PRO A 64 2.43 -11.40 19.46
N THR A 65 3.51 -12.10 19.12
CA THR A 65 4.86 -11.83 19.65
C THR A 65 5.39 -10.50 19.10
N LEU A 66 5.23 -10.27 17.79
CA LEU A 66 5.67 -9.03 17.16
C LEU A 66 4.85 -7.84 17.64
N ILE A 67 3.52 -7.95 17.69
CA ILE A 67 2.68 -6.89 18.24
C ILE A 67 3.07 -6.56 19.67
N ARG A 68 3.32 -7.56 20.52
CA ARG A 68 3.68 -7.30 21.92
C ARG A 68 4.97 -6.49 22.06
N GLU A 69 5.97 -6.77 21.23
CA GLU A 69 7.22 -6.01 21.21
C GLU A 69 7.04 -4.62 20.58
N LEU A 70 6.29 -4.52 19.48
CA LEU A 70 5.93 -3.24 18.85
C LEU A 70 5.16 -2.34 19.82
N THR A 71 4.21 -2.88 20.58
CA THR A 71 3.47 -2.18 21.62
C THR A 71 4.42 -1.78 22.76
N ARG A 72 5.28 -2.69 23.24
CA ARG A 72 6.20 -2.44 24.35
C ARG A 72 7.21 -1.32 24.04
N VAL A 73 7.75 -1.29 22.83
CA VAL A 73 8.79 -0.34 22.42
C VAL A 73 8.16 0.89 21.77
N GLY A 74 7.24 0.68 20.82
CA GLY A 74 6.62 1.72 20.02
C GLY A 74 5.70 2.63 20.84
N MET A 75 4.84 2.09 21.72
CA MET A 75 3.94 2.94 22.53
C MET A 75 4.67 3.75 23.60
N ARG A 76 5.94 3.43 23.90
CA ARG A 76 6.78 4.23 24.80
C ARG A 76 7.46 5.40 24.10
N SER A 77 7.35 5.50 22.78
CA SER A 77 7.93 6.57 21.98
C SER A 77 6.82 7.44 21.40
N GLN A 78 6.70 8.66 21.93
CA GLN A 78 5.74 9.64 21.44
C GLN A 78 5.98 9.97 19.96
N SER A 79 7.25 10.05 19.54
CA SER A 79 7.61 10.33 18.14
C SER A 79 7.23 9.20 17.20
N LEU A 80 7.40 7.93 17.59
CA LEU A 80 6.96 6.79 16.78
C LEU A 80 5.43 6.71 16.68
N MET A 81 4.72 6.98 17.78
CA MET A 81 3.25 6.99 17.79
C MET A 81 2.66 8.14 16.97
N GLU A 82 3.26 9.33 17.03
CA GLU A 82 2.86 10.46 16.21
C GLU A 82 3.10 10.19 14.72
N TRP A 83 4.24 9.58 14.38
CA TRP A 83 4.53 9.14 13.02
C TRP A 83 3.54 8.09 12.52
N ALA A 84 3.28 7.05 13.32
CA ALA A 84 2.31 6.01 12.97
C ALA A 84 0.89 6.60 12.76
N LEU A 85 0.48 7.54 13.63
CA LEU A 85 -0.80 8.23 13.51
C LEU A 85 -0.90 9.05 12.22
N ARG A 86 0.17 9.79 11.85
CA ARG A 86 0.19 10.57 10.60
C ARG A 86 0.05 9.68 9.36
N ILE A 87 0.70 8.52 9.36
CA ILE A 87 0.56 7.52 8.28
C ILE A 87 -0.86 6.96 8.23
N MET A 88 -1.39 6.51 9.37
CA MET A 88 -2.74 5.94 9.43
C MET A 88 -3.84 6.95 9.08
N ALA A 89 -3.62 8.23 9.37
CA ALA A 89 -4.59 9.30 9.09
C ALA A 89 -4.48 9.90 7.68
N ASN A 90 -3.58 9.39 6.82
CA ASN A 90 -3.27 9.98 5.51
C ASN A 90 -2.88 11.48 5.59
N LEU A 91 -2.22 11.88 6.68
CA LEU A 91 -1.85 13.27 6.98
C LEU A 91 -0.37 13.58 6.66
N MET A 92 0.24 12.87 5.71
CA MET A 92 1.59 13.25 5.24
C MET A 92 1.51 14.57 4.47
N ARG A 93 1.64 15.69 5.20
CA ARG A 93 1.87 17.02 4.64
C ARG A 93 3.34 17.14 4.23
N ASP A 94 3.57 17.65 3.03
CA ASP A 94 4.87 17.86 2.37
C ASP A 94 5.85 18.83 3.08
N GLU A 95 5.45 19.45 4.19
CA GLU A 95 6.11 20.66 4.69
C GLU A 95 7.13 20.42 5.83
N ASP A 96 7.14 19.27 6.49
CA ASP A 96 8.12 18.95 7.56
C ASP A 96 9.08 17.83 7.14
N ARG A 97 9.93 18.16 6.16
CA ARG A 97 10.96 17.26 5.59
C ARG A 97 12.20 17.24 6.47
N GLY A 98 12.57 16.06 6.98
CA GLY A 98 13.89 15.85 7.57
C GLY A 98 14.16 14.41 7.97
N ALA A 99 13.37 13.88 8.91
CA ALA A 99 13.59 12.55 9.49
C ALA A 99 12.51 11.51 9.14
N ALA A 100 11.25 11.93 9.02
CA ALA A 100 10.14 11.02 8.74
C ALA A 100 10.14 10.54 7.27
N GLU A 101 10.45 11.43 6.33
CA GLU A 101 10.50 11.13 4.89
C GLU A 101 11.69 10.22 4.54
N SER A 102 12.84 10.43 5.17
CA SER A 102 14.02 9.59 5.02
C SER A 102 13.80 8.18 5.60
N ALA A 103 13.14 8.09 6.75
CA ALA A 103 12.71 6.80 7.32
C ALA A 103 11.69 6.08 6.43
N TYR A 104 10.70 6.80 5.88
CA TYR A 104 9.71 6.23 4.96
C TYR A 104 10.39 5.71 3.68
N THR A 105 11.29 6.50 3.09
CA THR A 105 12.04 6.10 1.89
C THR A 105 12.92 4.89 2.15
N ALA A 106 13.57 4.82 3.32
CA ALA A 106 14.38 3.67 3.73
C ALA A 106 13.51 2.41 3.90
N ILE A 107 12.37 2.52 4.59
CA ILE A 107 11.43 1.41 4.78
C ILE A 107 10.86 0.96 3.44
N ALA A 108 10.43 1.89 2.57
CA ALA A 108 9.95 1.58 1.23
C ALA A 108 11.03 0.88 0.39
N GLY A 109 12.28 1.32 0.50
CA GLY A 109 13.44 0.65 -0.12
C GLY A 109 13.62 -0.78 0.41
N ILE A 110 13.51 -0.99 1.72
CA ILE A 110 13.58 -2.32 2.33
C ILE A 110 12.44 -3.21 1.83
N VAL A 111 11.19 -2.72 1.81
CA VAL A 111 10.03 -3.52 1.34
C VAL A 111 10.17 -3.91 -0.13
N ARG A 112 10.71 -3.03 -0.98
CA ARG A 112 10.99 -3.36 -2.38
C ARG A 112 11.97 -4.53 -2.54
N LEU A 113 12.87 -4.72 -1.57
CA LEU A 113 13.87 -5.79 -1.56
C LEU A 113 13.36 -7.09 -0.91
N VAL A 114 12.18 -7.09 -0.26
CA VAL A 114 11.61 -8.30 0.34
C VAL A 114 11.13 -9.25 -0.76
N PRO A 115 11.63 -10.50 -0.81
CA PRO A 115 11.17 -11.52 -1.76
C PRO A 115 9.67 -11.84 -1.62
N ASP A 116 8.97 -12.04 -2.74
CA ASP A 116 7.52 -12.30 -2.73
C ASP A 116 7.14 -13.58 -1.98
N ARG A 117 8.01 -14.60 -2.00
CA ARG A 117 7.85 -15.84 -1.19
C ARG A 117 7.72 -15.61 0.33
N ILE A 118 8.16 -14.46 0.85
CA ILE A 118 8.01 -14.09 2.27
C ILE A 118 6.69 -13.33 2.50
N VAL A 119 6.17 -12.68 1.47
CA VAL A 119 4.92 -11.94 1.50
C VAL A 119 3.71 -12.87 1.31
N ASP A 120 3.85 -13.90 0.48
CA ASP A 120 2.74 -14.77 0.05
C ASP A 120 2.66 -16.11 0.82
N ALA A 121 3.57 -16.36 1.76
CA ALA A 121 3.55 -17.50 2.69
C ALA A 121 2.72 -17.23 3.95
#